data_AF-A0A2G2JMP0-F1
#
_entry.id   AF-A0A2G2JMP0-F1
#
_cell.length_a   1.000
_cell.length_b   1.000
_cell.length_c   1.000
_cell.angle_alpha   90.00
_cell.angle_beta   90.00
_cell.angle_gamma   90.00
#
_symmetry.space_group_name_H-M   'P 1'
#
loop_
_entity.id
_entity.type
_entity.pdbx_description
1 polymer ?
#
loop_
_entity_poly.entity_id
_entity_poly.type
_entity_poly.pdbx_seq_one_letter_code
_entity_poly.pdbx_strand_id
1 'polypeptide(L)'
;MIKFNRYAHIEDLLLHYAKTDKEKTIVKTLENGVDSEDSAEKFSLFVWRVVDSIHNDNENEVVVLGSTNNLEMLPDLEYEISAYMRSVGFYDVWHRVSENA
;
A
#
# COMPACT_ATOMS: atom_id res chain seq x y z
N MET A 1 6.08 0.72 13.17
CA MET A 1 5.18 1.60 12.41
C MET A 1 5.88 2.02 11.15
N ILE A 2 5.26 1.73 10.01
CA ILE A 2 5.73 2.22 8.72
C ILE A 2 5.60 3.75 8.74
N LYS A 3 6.64 4.46 8.31
CA LYS A 3 6.61 5.92 8.24
C LYS A 3 6.83 6.35 6.80
N PHE A 4 5.80 6.90 6.19
CA PHE A 4 5.85 7.48 4.85
C PHE A 4 6.22 8.95 4.97
N ASN A 5 7.43 9.30 4.53
CA ASN A 5 8.06 10.57 4.91
C ASN A 5 7.87 11.69 3.88
N ARG A 6 7.78 11.35 2.59
CA ARG A 6 7.62 12.31 1.50
C ARG A 6 6.14 12.55 1.22
N TYR A 7 5.36 11.48 1.22
CA TYR A 7 3.93 11.47 0.92
C TYR A 7 3.16 10.82 2.07
N ALA A 8 2.96 11.59 3.16
CA ALA A 8 2.31 11.10 4.37
C ALA A 8 0.87 10.59 4.14
N HIS A 9 0.17 11.13 3.13
CA HIS A 9 -1.19 10.73 2.77
C HIS A 9 -1.29 9.26 2.31
N ILE A 10 -0.17 8.64 1.93
CA ILE A 10 -0.12 7.21 1.60
C ILE A 10 -0.46 6.34 2.82
N GLU A 11 -0.16 6.82 4.03
CA GLU A 11 -0.59 6.13 5.25
C GLU A 11 -2.12 6.04 5.34
N ASP A 12 -2.79 7.18 5.15
CA ASP A 12 -4.25 7.28 5.20
C ASP A 12 -4.92 6.41 4.12
N LEU A 13 -4.33 6.37 2.93
CA LEU A 13 -4.78 5.54 1.81
C LEU A 13 -4.72 4.05 2.15
N LEU A 14 -3.56 3.57 2.62
CA LEU A 14 -3.39 2.16 2.97
C LEU A 14 -4.25 1.77 4.17
N LEU A 15 -4.38 2.65 5.17
CA LEU A 15 -5.24 2.44 6.33
C LEU A 15 -6.73 2.39 5.94
N HIS A 16 -7.16 3.21 4.98
CA HIS A 16 -8.53 3.16 4.46
C HIS A 16 -8.84 1.75 3.93
N TYR A 17 -8.06 1.28 2.96
CA TYR A 17 -8.31 -0.01 2.31
C TYR A 17 -8.11 -1.20 3.26
N ALA A 18 -7.10 -1.17 4.14
CA ALA A 18 -6.90 -2.24 5.12
C ALA A 18 -8.10 -2.38 6.08
N LYS A 19 -8.76 -1.27 6.42
CA LYS A 19 -9.97 -1.28 7.25
C LYS A 19 -11.19 -1.75 6.47
N THR A 20 -11.35 -1.31 5.22
CA THR A 20 -12.45 -1.72 4.33
C THR A 20 -12.42 -3.24 4.10
N ASP A 21 -11.24 -3.81 3.87
CA ASP A 21 -11.04 -5.24 3.61
C ASP A 21 -11.07 -6.11 4.88
N LYS A 22 -11.12 -5.49 6.07
CA LYS A 22 -11.04 -6.16 7.38
C LYS A 22 -9.77 -7.00 7.55
N GLU A 23 -8.70 -6.65 6.84
CA GLU A 23 -7.40 -7.32 6.81
C GLU A 23 -6.58 -6.98 8.07
N LYS A 24 -6.94 -7.60 9.20
CA LYS A 24 -6.28 -7.37 10.50
C LYS A 24 -4.77 -7.60 10.48
N THR A 25 -4.29 -8.49 9.61
CA THR A 25 -2.86 -8.77 9.44
C THR A 25 -2.14 -7.55 8.86
N ILE A 26 -2.70 -6.93 7.82
CA ILE A 26 -2.14 -5.74 7.19
C ILE A 26 -2.16 -4.53 8.12
N VAL A 27 -3.24 -4.33 8.87
CA VAL A 27 -3.29 -3.26 9.89
C VAL A 27 -2.13 -3.40 10.88
N LYS A 28 -1.88 -4.62 11.37
CA LYS A 28 -0.73 -4.90 12.24
C LYS A 28 0.61 -4.66 11.54
N THR A 29 0.73 -4.96 10.25
CA THR A 29 1.95 -4.69 9.47
C THR A 29 2.18 -3.19 9.31
N LEU A 30 1.14 -2.38 9.10
CA LEU A 30 1.25 -0.91 9.06
C LEU A 30 1.73 -0.37 10.42
N GLU A 31 1.17 -0.89 11.52
CA GLU A 31 1.49 -0.46 12.89
C GLU A 31 2.88 -0.92 13.38
N ASN A 32 3.29 -2.15 13.07
CA ASN A 32 4.52 -2.75 13.58
C ASN A 32 5.69 -2.67 12.59
N GLY A 33 5.38 -2.58 11.30
CA GLY A 33 6.35 -2.72 10.21
C GLY A 33 6.40 -4.16 9.69
N VAL A 34 7.03 -4.30 8.53
CA VAL A 34 7.46 -5.54 7.90
C VAL A 34 8.76 -6.01 8.58
N ASP A 35 8.77 -7.25 9.07
CA ASP A 35 9.88 -7.83 9.86
C ASP A 35 10.40 -9.16 9.28
N SER A 36 9.74 -9.68 8.26
CA SER A 36 9.99 -11.00 7.69
C SER A 36 9.59 -11.03 6.22
N GLU A 37 10.18 -11.94 5.44
CA GLU A 37 9.85 -12.10 4.01
C GLU A 37 8.36 -12.41 3.79
N ASP A 38 7.75 -13.25 4.65
CA ASP A 38 6.30 -13.54 4.58
C ASP A 38 5.44 -12.29 4.81
N SER A 39 5.80 -11.45 5.79
CA SER A 39 5.11 -10.17 6.02
C SER A 39 5.34 -9.19 4.86
N ALA A 40 6.52 -9.21 4.24
CA ALA A 40 6.89 -8.38 3.11
C ALA A 40 6.08 -8.74 1.86
N GLU A 41 5.93 -10.04 1.59
CA GLU A 41 5.14 -10.56 0.48
C GLU A 41 3.66 -10.23 0.65
N LYS A 42 3.09 -10.49 1.83
CA LYS A 42 1.69 -10.15 2.14
C LYS A 42 1.42 -8.65 2.02
N PHE A 43 2.35 -7.83 2.49
CA PHE A 43 2.24 -6.37 2.36
C PHE A 43 2.31 -5.93 0.90
N SER A 44 3.24 -6.49 0.12
CA SER A 44 3.38 -6.18 -1.31
C SER A 44 2.13 -6.55 -2.10
N LEU A 45 1.56 -7.74 -1.86
CA LEU A 45 0.31 -8.16 -2.48
C LEU A 45 -0.87 -7.27 -2.09
N PHE A 46 -0.92 -6.85 -0.82
CA PHE A 46 -1.93 -5.89 -0.37
C PHE A 46 -1.82 -4.55 -1.10
N VAL A 47 -0.61 -4.01 -1.30
CA VAL A 47 -0.40 -2.77 -2.06
C VAL A 47 -0.98 -2.90 -3.47
N TRP A 48 -0.77 -4.02 -4.17
CA TRP A 48 -1.35 -4.23 -5.49
C TRP A 48 -2.88 -4.33 -5.48
N ARG A 49 -3.47 -4.96 -4.47
CA ARG A 49 -4.94 -4.94 -4.30
C ARG A 49 -5.49 -3.53 -4.05
N VAL A 50 -4.71 -2.67 -3.39
CA VAL A 50 -5.06 -1.26 -3.25
C VAL A 50 -5.05 -0.57 -4.60
N VAL A 51 -4.05 -0.84 -5.45
CA VAL A 51 -4.01 -0.31 -6.83
C VAL A 51 -5.27 -0.72 -7.61
N ASP A 52 -5.66 -1.99 -7.56
CA ASP A 52 -6.88 -2.48 -8.21
C ASP A 52 -8.13 -1.78 -7.66
N SER A 53 -8.20 -1.62 -6.34
CA SER A 53 -9.32 -0.97 -5.67
C SER A 53 -9.43 0.50 -6.06
N ILE A 54 -8.31 1.23 -6.18
CA ILE A 54 -8.29 2.62 -6.66
C ILE A 54 -8.85 2.72 -8.08
N HIS A 55 -8.48 1.80 -8.98
CA HIS A 55 -9.02 1.79 -10.34
C HIS A 55 -10.52 1.53 -10.34
N ASN A 56 -10.98 0.51 -9.61
CA ASN A 56 -12.39 0.19 -9.50
C ASN A 56 -13.20 1.35 -8.87
N ASP A 57 -12.69 1.96 -7.81
CA ASP A 57 -13.33 3.10 -7.14
C ASP A 57 -13.44 4.30 -8.09
N ASN A 58 -12.41 4.58 -8.87
CA ASN A 58 -12.43 5.64 -9.88
C ASN A 58 -13.45 5.36 -10.99
N GLU A 59 -13.54 4.13 -11.50
CA GLU A 59 -14.52 3.73 -12.51
C GLU A 59 -15.98 3.82 -12.00
N ASN A 60 -16.18 3.61 -10.70
CA ASN A 60 -17.50 3.63 -10.05
C ASN A 60 -17.80 4.95 -9.32
N GLU A 61 -16.96 5.99 -9.50
CA GLU A 61 -17.10 7.31 -8.86
C GLU A 61 -17.19 7.27 -7.32
N VAL A 62 -16.52 6.29 -6.70
CA VAL A 62 -16.45 6.14 -5.24
C VAL A 62 -15.53 7.20 -4.66
N VAL A 63 -16.04 7.95 -3.68
CA VAL A 63 -15.25 8.97 -2.98
C VAL A 63 -14.40 8.32 -1.90
N VAL A 64 -13.08 8.36 -2.08
CA VAL A 64 -12.07 7.92 -1.10
C VAL A 64 -11.19 9.12 -0.76
N LEU A 65 -10.96 9.36 0.53
CA LEU A 65 -10.20 10.51 1.05
C LEU A 65 -10.65 11.88 0.50
N GLY A 66 -11.94 12.01 0.15
CA GLY A 66 -12.52 13.26 -0.35
C GLY A 66 -12.35 13.49 -1.85
N SER A 67 -11.76 12.54 -2.59
CA SER A 67 -11.63 12.58 -4.05
C SER A 67 -12.28 11.33 -4.69
N THR A 68 -12.84 11.48 -5.89
CA THR A 68 -13.24 10.36 -6.76
C THR A 68 -12.10 9.90 -7.65
N ASN A 69 -11.08 10.74 -7.86
CA ASN A 69 -9.90 10.40 -8.64
C ASN A 69 -8.69 10.32 -7.70
N ASN A 70 -8.38 9.10 -7.25
CA ASN A 70 -7.20 8.81 -6.44
C ASN A 70 -6.07 8.16 -7.26
N LEU A 71 -6.22 8.05 -8.59
CA LEU A 71 -5.19 7.52 -9.49
C LEU A 71 -3.91 8.38 -9.46
N GLU A 72 -4.04 9.66 -9.16
CA GLU A 72 -2.91 10.58 -9.00
C GLU A 72 -1.98 10.20 -7.83
N MET A 73 -2.44 9.40 -6.87
CA MET A 73 -1.65 8.93 -5.73
C MET A 73 -0.80 7.69 -6.05
N LEU A 74 -1.02 7.03 -7.20
CA LEU A 74 -0.28 5.80 -7.54
C LEU A 74 1.24 5.98 -7.64
N PRO A 75 1.78 7.08 -8.23
CA PRO A 75 3.22 7.33 -8.23
C PRO A 75 3.77 7.58 -6.82
N ASP A 76 3.01 8.26 -5.96
CA ASP A 76 3.40 8.54 -4.58
C ASP A 76 3.40 7.25 -3.74
N LEU A 77 2.42 6.38 -3.96
CA LEU A 77 2.33 5.05 -3.39
C LEU A 77 3.55 4.19 -3.80
N GLU A 78 3.85 4.09 -5.10
CA GLU A 78 5.01 3.34 -5.59
C GLU A 78 6.30 3.82 -4.92
N TYR A 79 6.52 5.14 -4.88
CA TYR A 79 7.71 5.73 -4.30
C TYR A 79 7.86 5.36 -2.81
N GLU A 80 6.80 5.55 -2.03
CA GLU A 80 6.82 5.32 -0.59
C GLU A 80 7.00 3.84 -0.24
N ILE A 81 6.32 2.94 -0.95
CA ILE A 81 6.48 1.49 -0.74
C ILE A 81 7.89 1.05 -1.14
N SER A 82 8.38 1.49 -2.31
CA SER A 82 9.73 1.19 -2.78
C SER A 82 10.80 1.71 -1.80
N ALA A 83 10.64 2.93 -1.29
CA ALA A 83 11.55 3.52 -0.30
C ALA A 83 11.52 2.75 1.03
N TYR A 84 10.31 2.44 1.52
CA TYR A 84 10.13 1.68 2.74
C TYR A 84 10.75 0.29 2.66
N MET A 85 10.43 -0.48 1.62
CA MET A 85 10.91 -1.86 1.45
C MET A 85 12.44 -1.91 1.29
N ARG A 86 13.07 -0.90 0.68
CA ARG A 86 14.54 -0.73 0.70
C ARG A 86 15.06 -0.50 2.12
N SER A 87 14.41 0.35 2.90
CA SER A 87 14.86 0.69 4.26
C SER A 87 14.81 -0.50 5.23
N VAL A 88 13.90 -1.45 5.01
CA VAL A 88 13.78 -2.66 5.83
C VAL A 88 14.44 -3.91 5.22
N GLY A 89 15.09 -3.78 4.06
CA GLY A 89 15.85 -4.86 3.42
C GLY A 89 15.01 -5.87 2.62
N PHE A 90 13.75 -5.57 2.32
CA PHE A 90 12.83 -6.44 1.58
C PHE A 90 12.48 -5.93 0.17
N TYR A 91 13.31 -5.04 -0.40
CA TYR A 91 13.07 -4.48 -1.73
C TYR A 91 12.98 -5.57 -2.82
N ASP A 92 13.79 -6.63 -2.73
CA ASP A 92 13.76 -7.72 -3.71
C ASP A 92 12.43 -8.49 -3.68
N VAL A 93 11.78 -8.59 -2.50
CA VAL A 93 10.44 -9.17 -2.37
C VAL A 93 9.42 -8.27 -3.05
N TRP A 94 9.45 -6.97 -2.76
CA TRP A 94 8.59 -5.98 -3.41
C TRP A 94 8.72 -6.00 -4.94
N HIS A 95 9.96 -6.01 -5.44
CA HIS A 95 10.24 -6.03 -6.86
C HIS A 95 9.72 -7.31 -7.52
N ARG A 96 10.01 -8.48 -6.94
CA ARG A 96 9.53 -9.77 -7.44
C ARG A 96 8.01 -9.86 -7.46
N VAL A 97 7.33 -9.40 -6.43
CA VAL A 97 5.86 -9.38 -6.39
C VAL A 97 5.32 -8.46 -7.48
N SER A 98 5.93 -7.28 -7.65
CA SER A 98 5.52 -6.27 -8.62
C SER A 98 5.72 -6.67 -10.08
N GLU A 99 6.70 -7.51 -10.39
CA GLU A 99 6.87 -8.06 -11.75
C GLU A 99 5.81 -9.11 -12.12
N ASN A 100 5.14 -9.70 -11.12
CA ASN A 100 4.15 -10.76 -11.30
C ASN A 100 2.70 -10.33 -11.04
N ALA A 101 2.49 -9.06 -10.66
CA ALA A 101 1.18 -8.44 -10.48
C ALA A 101 0.66 -7.90 -11.82
#